data_AF-A0A1W1IJ95-F1
#
_entry.id   AF-A0A1W1IJ95-F1
#
_cell.length_a   1.000
_cell.length_b   1.000
_cell.length_c   1.000
_cell.angle_alpha   90.00
_cell.angle_beta   90.00
_cell.angle_gamma   90.00
#
_symmetry.space_group_name_H-M   'P 1'
#
loop_
_entity.id
_entity.type
_entity.pdbx_description
1 polymer ?
#
loop_
_entity_poly.entity_id
_entity_poly.type
_entity_poly.pdbx_seq_one_letter_code
_entity_poly.pdbx_strand_id
1 'polypeptide(L)'
;MKHKESPMLSALLYTLVAISLFLTVRILSTPSTVGLSQNSTTSVSANLTNTKKVEDVFAPIRMIIHTDKRIYLTQEPEIMQSVNELLSESVFDGIEGVSTYTQEDYDALILSPTQLEIRFAEEVPLELLSRYFTNLQEEYYDEGVDRIILNSKEEDPVYLLNDETKQVFTVARPDNLLQPLVDLYEGQKEAYMEVESYQSESSISYLPTEAITIEKLVYLVEKPSNSYFIDLLFDDTTDLKDNGSDAFVSYSDNISELSIDKETGQLSYYRNILDAEELPDYRLIRDSFHEIKMLDNWTNPFYFYGFDEGTDNVYYRRYVNGYPIFGEVDYGLTQIHMSGSSLTELQFLTQVIQTPLTDRGEDVTLLSGKDLLAALDAGGYSSQEIQMIALGYDWTFSEESNRLVNLTPKWFIQIDGAWKALDQWIGGTETEADDSGL
;
A
#
# COMPACT_ATOMS: atom_id res chain seq x y z
N MET A 1 -53.56 33.65 51.50
CA MET A 1 -53.63 32.73 50.35
C MET A 1 -52.36 31.88 50.36
N LYS A 2 -52.46 30.60 50.72
CA LYS A 2 -51.33 29.66 50.63
C LYS A 2 -51.33 29.11 49.20
N HIS A 3 -50.32 29.46 48.41
CA HIS A 3 -50.14 28.89 47.08
C HIS A 3 -49.81 27.40 47.24
N LYS A 4 -50.70 26.58 46.68
CA LYS A 4 -50.57 25.12 46.62
C LYS A 4 -49.52 24.84 45.55
N GLU A 5 -48.27 24.59 45.94
CA GLU A 5 -47.24 24.13 45.00
C GLU A 5 -47.74 22.85 44.34
N SER A 6 -47.80 22.84 43.01
CA SER A 6 -48.36 21.72 42.27
C SER A 6 -47.40 20.53 42.38
N PRO A 7 -47.84 19.37 42.91
CA PRO A 7 -46.96 18.22 43.11
C PRO A 7 -46.38 17.69 41.79
N MET A 8 -47.00 18.03 40.66
CA MET A 8 -46.48 17.76 39.32
C MET A 8 -45.21 18.55 38.99
N LEU A 9 -45.08 19.81 39.44
CA LEU A 9 -43.90 20.62 39.15
C LEU A 9 -42.69 20.14 39.96
N SER A 10 -42.92 19.79 41.23
CA SER A 10 -41.88 19.21 42.08
C SER A 10 -41.45 17.83 41.58
N ALA A 11 -42.39 16.97 41.17
CA ALA A 11 -42.07 15.67 40.60
C ALA A 11 -41.24 15.79 39.30
N LEU A 12 -41.63 16.70 38.40
CA LEU A 12 -40.89 16.97 37.17
C LEU A 12 -39.47 17.48 37.48
N LEU A 13 -39.33 18.36 38.47
CA LEU A 13 -38.03 18.88 38.89
C LEU A 13 -37.13 17.75 39.41
N TYR A 14 -37.64 16.84 40.24
CA TYR A 14 -36.86 15.71 40.75
C TYR A 14 -36.46 14.74 39.64
N THR A 15 -37.34 14.49 38.66
CA THR A 15 -37.01 13.66 37.49
C THR A 15 -35.90 14.31 36.65
N LEU A 16 -35.96 15.62 36.44
CA LEU A 16 -34.99 16.35 35.63
C LEU A 16 -33.61 16.42 36.33
N VAL A 17 -33.61 16.58 37.65
CA VAL A 17 -32.40 16.49 38.48
C VAL A 17 -31.79 15.08 38.43
N ALA A 18 -32.61 14.03 38.50
CA ALA A 18 -32.12 12.65 38.42
C ALA A 18 -31.53 12.32 37.03
N ILE A 19 -32.16 12.79 35.95
CA ILE A 19 -31.64 12.64 34.57
C ILE A 19 -30.34 13.42 34.41
N SER A 20 -30.24 14.63 34.95
CA SER A 20 -29.00 15.43 34.94
C SER A 20 -27.87 14.68 35.65
N LEU A 21 -28.12 14.14 36.84
CA LEU A 21 -27.12 13.39 37.59
C LEU A 21 -26.70 12.10 36.87
N PHE A 22 -27.64 11.41 36.25
CA PHE A 22 -27.37 10.23 35.44
C PHE A 22 -26.50 10.54 34.22
N LEU A 23 -26.79 11.65 33.52
CA LEU A 23 -25.97 12.14 32.41
C LEU A 23 -24.58 12.58 32.87
N THR A 24 -24.47 13.26 34.02
CA THR A 24 -23.17 13.65 34.60
C THR A 24 -22.31 12.44 34.93
N VAL A 25 -22.90 11.40 35.53
CA VAL A 25 -22.16 10.16 35.83
C VAL A 25 -21.77 9.42 34.54
N ARG A 26 -22.63 9.41 33.52
CA ARG A 26 -22.30 8.85 32.19
C ARG A 26 -21.13 9.58 31.52
N ILE A 27 -21.10 10.91 31.58
CA ILE A 27 -19.99 11.72 31.03
C ILE A 27 -18.69 11.46 31.81
N LEU A 28 -18.77 11.30 33.14
CA LEU A 28 -17.58 11.06 33.97
C LEU A 28 -17.06 9.61 33.91
N SER A 29 -17.89 8.66 33.46
CA SER A 29 -17.54 7.23 33.37
C SER A 29 -17.17 6.77 31.96
N THR A 30 -17.31 7.61 30.94
CA THR A 30 -16.65 7.43 29.65
C THR A 30 -15.20 7.92 29.77
N PRO A 31 -14.18 7.07 29.53
CA PRO A 31 -12.80 7.53 29.47
C PRO A 31 -12.63 8.40 28.21
N SER A 32 -12.85 9.70 28.36
CA SER A 32 -12.45 10.70 27.38
C SER A 32 -10.98 11.01 27.61
N THR A 33 -10.12 10.49 26.74
CA THR A 33 -8.73 10.94 26.60
C THR A 33 -8.73 12.34 25.99
N VAL A 34 -9.02 13.34 26.82
CA VAL A 34 -8.77 14.75 26.51
C VAL A 34 -8.03 15.33 27.71
N GLY A 35 -6.70 15.21 27.67
CA GLY A 35 -5.82 15.84 28.64
C GLY A 35 -5.84 17.35 28.44
N LEU A 36 -6.58 18.06 29.29
CA LEU A 36 -6.42 19.49 29.48
C LEU A 36 -5.20 19.74 30.36
N SER A 37 -4.03 19.98 29.73
CA SER A 37 -2.85 20.51 30.43
C SER A 37 -2.81 22.03 30.30
N GLN A 38 -2.89 22.71 31.45
CA GLN A 38 -2.59 24.14 31.59
C GLN A 38 -1.07 24.38 31.53
N ASN A 39 -0.67 25.28 30.64
CA ASN A 39 0.54 26.11 30.63
C ASN A 39 1.83 25.54 31.26
N SER A 40 2.63 24.95 30.39
CA SER A 40 4.08 25.17 30.35
C SER A 40 4.45 25.30 28.87
N THR A 41 5.34 26.23 28.54
CA THR A 41 5.94 26.34 27.20
C THR A 41 6.65 25.04 26.87
N THR A 42 5.96 24.18 26.13
CA THR A 42 6.48 22.97 25.54
C THR A 42 5.96 22.95 24.11
N SER A 43 6.88 22.80 23.17
CA SER A 43 6.61 22.52 21.77
C SER A 43 5.41 21.58 21.64
N VAL A 44 4.41 22.01 20.86
CA VAL A 44 3.34 21.13 20.42
C VAL A 44 3.97 20.21 19.38
N SER A 45 4.62 19.14 19.83
CA SER A 45 4.75 17.95 19.00
C SER A 45 3.34 17.40 18.85
N ALA A 46 2.70 17.71 17.73
CA ALA A 46 1.56 16.95 17.27
C ALA A 46 2.07 15.53 17.01
N ASN A 47 1.98 14.66 18.01
CA ASN A 47 2.16 13.23 17.86
C ASN A 47 0.98 12.70 17.02
N LEU A 48 1.04 12.91 15.70
CA LEU A 48 0.34 12.12 14.70
C LEU A 48 1.28 11.00 14.27
N THR A 49 1.71 10.15 15.22
CA THR A 49 2.47 8.96 14.86
C THR A 49 1.46 7.98 14.27
N ASN A 50 1.42 7.92 12.95
CA ASN A 50 0.73 6.88 12.22
C ASN A 50 1.35 5.53 12.63
N THR A 51 0.69 4.78 13.51
CA THR A 51 1.23 3.54 14.05
C THR A 51 0.98 2.39 13.08
N LYS A 52 1.49 2.48 11.86
CA LYS A 52 1.49 1.36 10.91
C LYS A 52 2.28 0.21 11.52
N LYS A 53 1.78 -1.01 11.36
CA LYS A 53 2.45 -2.22 11.83
C LYS A 53 3.09 -2.95 10.66
N VAL A 54 4.00 -3.88 10.97
CA VAL A 54 4.64 -4.72 9.96
C VAL A 54 3.58 -5.43 9.13
N GLU A 55 2.53 -5.95 9.79
CA GLU A 55 1.42 -6.63 9.13
C GLU A 55 0.55 -5.74 8.21
N ASP A 56 0.66 -4.40 8.28
CA ASP A 56 -0.07 -3.49 7.39
C ASP A 56 0.69 -3.24 6.08
N VAL A 57 2.02 -3.42 6.10
CA VAL A 57 2.93 -3.05 5.00
C VAL A 57 3.38 -4.26 4.20
N PHE A 58 3.69 -5.36 4.89
CA PHE A 58 4.09 -6.63 4.28
C PHE A 58 2.87 -7.53 4.16
N ALA A 59 1.89 -7.10 3.36
CA ALA A 59 0.56 -7.72 3.28
C ALA A 59 0.14 -7.97 1.83
N PRO A 60 -0.77 -8.94 1.60
CA PRO A 60 -1.37 -9.15 0.30
C PRO A 60 -2.12 -7.94 -0.21
N ILE A 61 -2.09 -7.73 -1.53
CA ILE A 61 -2.80 -6.65 -2.21
C ILE A 61 -3.90 -7.14 -3.14
N ARG A 62 -3.88 -8.43 -3.52
CA ARG A 62 -4.85 -9.01 -4.46
C ARG A 62 -5.21 -10.43 -4.07
N MET A 63 -6.46 -10.80 -4.35
CA MET A 63 -6.91 -12.19 -4.34
C MET A 63 -7.56 -12.52 -5.69
N ILE A 64 -7.17 -13.65 -6.26
CA ILE A 64 -7.59 -14.15 -7.56
C ILE A 64 -8.24 -15.52 -7.36
N ILE A 65 -9.44 -15.68 -7.90
CA ILE A 65 -10.23 -16.90 -7.86
C ILE A 65 -10.26 -17.51 -9.26
N HIS A 66 -9.60 -18.64 -9.42
CA HIS A 66 -9.62 -19.43 -10.65
C HIS A 66 -10.76 -20.45 -10.55
N THR A 67 -11.80 -20.31 -11.36
CA THR A 67 -12.86 -21.32 -11.49
C THR A 67 -12.55 -22.27 -12.65
N ASP A 68 -13.48 -23.17 -13.00
CA ASP A 68 -13.34 -24.05 -14.16
C ASP A 68 -13.39 -23.30 -15.51
N LYS A 69 -13.91 -22.06 -15.52
CA LYS A 69 -14.20 -21.31 -16.75
C LYS A 69 -13.73 -19.86 -16.75
N ARG A 70 -13.61 -19.26 -15.57
CA ARG A 70 -13.46 -17.81 -15.39
C ARG A 70 -12.50 -17.51 -14.27
N ILE A 71 -11.85 -16.38 -14.35
CA ILE A 71 -10.96 -15.86 -13.33
C ILE A 71 -11.60 -14.59 -12.77
N TYR A 72 -11.59 -14.45 -11.46
CA TYR A 72 -12.11 -13.26 -10.78
C TYR A 72 -11.03 -12.66 -9.89
N LEU A 73 -10.86 -11.35 -9.92
CA LEU A 73 -9.87 -10.63 -9.14
C LEU A 73 -10.54 -9.60 -8.24
N THR A 74 -10.06 -9.48 -7.01
CA THR A 74 -10.36 -8.34 -6.15
C THR A 74 -9.07 -7.77 -5.56
N GLN A 75 -9.11 -6.48 -5.28
CA GLN A 75 -8.09 -5.73 -4.55
C GLN A 75 -8.74 -4.75 -3.56
N GLU A 76 -10.00 -5.03 -3.18
CA GLU A 76 -10.73 -4.22 -2.22
C GLU A 76 -10.05 -4.26 -0.85
N PRO A 77 -9.72 -3.10 -0.24
CA PRO A 77 -8.94 -3.06 1.01
C PRO A 77 -9.55 -3.87 2.15
N GLU A 78 -10.88 -3.85 2.32
CA GLU A 78 -11.56 -4.60 3.39
C GLU A 78 -11.44 -6.12 3.20
N ILE A 79 -11.49 -6.60 1.95
CA ILE A 79 -11.28 -8.01 1.63
C ILE A 79 -9.82 -8.38 1.86
N MET A 80 -8.87 -7.55 1.40
CA MET A 80 -7.43 -7.82 1.59
C MET A 80 -7.03 -7.83 3.06
N GLN A 81 -7.63 -6.96 3.89
CA GLN A 81 -7.47 -7.02 5.33
C GLN A 81 -7.96 -8.37 5.88
N SER A 82 -9.15 -8.82 5.48
CA SER A 82 -9.70 -10.11 5.90
C SER A 82 -8.81 -11.29 5.47
N VAL A 83 -8.26 -11.25 4.24
CA VAL A 83 -7.32 -12.25 3.74
C VAL A 83 -6.04 -12.28 4.59
N ASN A 84 -5.47 -11.11 4.90
CA ASN A 84 -4.26 -11.00 5.73
C ASN A 84 -4.48 -11.53 7.16
N GLU A 85 -5.66 -11.26 7.74
CA GLU A 85 -6.06 -11.78 9.05
C GLU A 85 -6.20 -13.32 9.01
N LEU A 86 -6.90 -13.87 8.01
CA LEU A 86 -7.07 -15.32 7.85
C LEU A 86 -5.75 -16.08 7.69
N LEU A 87 -4.79 -15.53 6.93
CA LEU A 87 -3.45 -16.09 6.79
C LEU A 87 -2.71 -16.10 8.14
N SER A 88 -2.84 -15.04 8.93
CA SER A 88 -2.21 -14.91 10.25
C SER A 88 -2.82 -15.84 11.29
N GLU A 89 -4.12 -16.12 11.23
CA GLU A 89 -4.80 -17.01 12.16
C GLU A 89 -4.61 -18.50 11.85
N SER A 90 -4.46 -18.85 10.57
CA SER A 90 -4.42 -20.25 10.12
C SER A 90 -3.04 -20.90 10.27
N VAL A 91 -1.96 -20.11 10.21
CA VAL A 91 -0.54 -20.44 10.47
C VAL A 91 0.00 -21.74 9.84
N PHE A 92 0.94 -21.61 8.90
CA PHE A 92 1.68 -22.72 8.29
C PHE A 92 2.70 -23.34 9.26
N ASP A 93 2.89 -24.67 9.20
CA ASP A 93 3.89 -25.38 10.01
C ASP A 93 5.25 -25.48 9.28
N GLY A 94 5.85 -24.31 9.01
CA GLY A 94 7.12 -24.22 8.31
C GLY A 94 7.06 -24.71 6.86
N ILE A 95 8.24 -24.83 6.24
CA ILE A 95 8.40 -25.28 4.86
C ILE A 95 8.73 -26.76 4.81
N GLU A 96 7.99 -27.53 4.00
CA GLU A 96 8.20 -28.99 3.83
C GLU A 96 9.18 -29.31 2.70
N GLY A 97 9.26 -28.44 1.69
CA GLY A 97 10.18 -28.61 0.58
C GLY A 97 10.25 -27.38 -0.33
N VAL A 98 11.36 -27.30 -1.08
CA VAL A 98 11.62 -26.24 -2.06
C VAL A 98 12.02 -26.87 -3.38
N SER A 99 11.51 -26.33 -4.46
CA SER A 99 11.82 -26.77 -5.82
C SER A 99 11.85 -25.58 -6.76
N THR A 100 12.77 -25.58 -7.72
CA THR A 100 12.81 -24.59 -8.81
C THR A 100 12.15 -25.20 -10.04
N TYR A 101 11.13 -24.53 -10.56
CA TYR A 101 10.36 -25.02 -11.71
C TYR A 101 10.93 -24.49 -13.02
N THR A 102 10.63 -25.18 -14.13
CA THR A 102 10.79 -24.59 -15.46
C THR A 102 9.71 -23.53 -15.66
N GLN A 103 9.91 -22.59 -16.59
CA GLN A 103 8.87 -21.60 -16.94
C GLN A 103 7.53 -22.28 -17.27
N GLU A 104 7.54 -23.36 -18.05
CA GLU A 104 6.34 -24.09 -18.45
C GLU A 104 5.61 -24.72 -17.24
N ASP A 105 6.35 -25.37 -16.34
CA ASP A 105 5.76 -25.98 -15.14
C ASP A 105 5.23 -24.91 -14.17
N TYR A 106 5.93 -23.78 -14.07
CA TYR A 106 5.57 -22.66 -13.21
C TYR A 106 4.27 -21.98 -13.70
N ASP A 107 4.19 -21.70 -15.00
CA ASP A 107 2.99 -21.13 -15.62
C ASP A 107 1.79 -22.09 -15.50
N ALA A 108 2.03 -23.40 -15.67
CA ALA A 108 1.00 -24.41 -15.50
C ALA A 108 0.45 -24.46 -14.06
N LEU A 109 1.29 -24.21 -13.05
CA LEU A 109 0.87 -24.10 -11.66
C LEU A 109 0.01 -22.86 -11.43
N ILE A 110 0.42 -21.69 -11.93
CA ILE A 110 -0.33 -20.42 -11.80
C ILE A 110 -1.67 -20.45 -12.55
N LEU A 111 -1.71 -21.09 -13.72
CA LEU A 111 -2.91 -21.15 -14.57
C LEU A 111 -3.79 -22.37 -14.32
N SER A 112 -3.49 -23.17 -13.28
CA SER A 112 -4.29 -24.33 -12.94
C SER A 112 -5.74 -23.92 -12.63
N PRO A 113 -6.76 -24.62 -13.17
CA PRO A 113 -8.14 -24.32 -12.85
C PRO A 113 -8.45 -24.65 -11.39
N THR A 114 -9.54 -24.08 -10.86
CA THR A 114 -10.07 -24.40 -9.52
C THR A 114 -9.04 -24.18 -8.41
N GLN A 115 -8.54 -22.95 -8.31
CA GLN A 115 -7.61 -22.57 -7.24
C GLN A 115 -7.84 -21.13 -6.79
N LEU A 116 -7.28 -20.81 -5.64
CA LEU A 116 -7.21 -19.47 -5.10
C LEU A 116 -5.75 -19.03 -5.10
N GLU A 117 -5.53 -17.81 -5.54
CA GLU A 117 -4.23 -17.16 -5.56
C GLU A 117 -4.30 -15.87 -4.74
N ILE A 118 -3.29 -15.63 -3.93
CA ILE A 118 -3.10 -14.40 -3.16
C ILE A 118 -1.77 -13.81 -3.60
N ARG A 119 -1.74 -12.51 -3.90
CA ARG A 119 -0.53 -11.80 -4.34
C ARG A 119 -0.10 -10.69 -3.40
N PHE A 120 1.21 -10.57 -3.24
CA PHE A 120 1.87 -9.37 -2.70
C PHE A 120 2.16 -8.39 -3.84
N ALA A 121 2.56 -7.17 -3.48
CA ALA A 121 2.88 -6.14 -4.48
C ALA A 121 4.17 -6.47 -5.25
N GLU A 122 5.15 -7.01 -4.54
CA GLU A 122 6.44 -7.50 -5.04
C GLU A 122 6.89 -8.67 -4.14
N GLU A 123 8.05 -9.27 -4.45
CA GLU A 123 8.67 -10.34 -3.66
C GLU A 123 8.93 -9.91 -2.20
N VAL A 124 8.33 -10.60 -1.23
CA VAL A 124 8.52 -10.32 0.20
C VAL A 124 9.36 -11.41 0.85
N PRO A 125 10.48 -11.08 1.53
CA PRO A 125 11.24 -12.03 2.35
C PRO A 125 10.34 -12.77 3.35
N LEU A 126 10.50 -14.08 3.46
CA LEU A 126 9.64 -14.91 4.31
C LEU A 126 9.75 -14.55 5.80
N GLU A 127 10.87 -13.99 6.26
CA GLU A 127 10.97 -13.50 7.65
C GLU A 127 9.92 -12.43 7.96
N LEU A 128 9.66 -11.53 7.01
CA LEU A 128 8.68 -10.45 7.16
C LEU A 128 7.23 -10.97 7.09
N LEU A 129 7.08 -12.20 6.59
CA LEU A 129 5.84 -12.98 6.59
C LEU A 129 5.79 -14.03 7.71
N SER A 130 6.76 -14.04 8.64
CA SER A 130 6.88 -15.04 9.71
C SER A 130 5.63 -15.21 10.57
N ARG A 131 4.79 -14.18 10.67
CA ARG A 131 3.47 -14.25 11.34
C ARG A 131 2.52 -15.29 10.74
N TYR A 132 2.72 -15.68 9.48
CA TYR A 132 1.97 -16.75 8.83
C TYR A 132 2.54 -18.13 9.15
N PHE A 133 3.58 -18.24 9.97
CA PHE A 133 4.25 -19.50 10.27
C PHE A 133 4.39 -19.72 11.78
N THR A 134 4.28 -20.97 12.21
CA THR A 134 4.65 -21.35 13.59
C THR A 134 6.13 -21.71 13.71
N ASN A 135 6.71 -22.33 12.67
CA ASN A 135 8.07 -22.87 12.68
C ASN A 135 8.83 -22.57 11.37
N LEU A 136 8.87 -21.30 10.95
CA LEU A 136 9.66 -20.91 9.78
C LEU A 136 11.16 -21.14 10.06
N GLN A 137 11.80 -21.93 9.20
CA GLN A 137 13.21 -22.29 9.34
C GLN A 137 14.11 -21.10 8.96
N GLU A 138 15.18 -20.86 9.73
CA GLU A 138 16.11 -19.73 9.52
C GLU A 138 16.75 -19.70 8.14
N GLU A 139 16.95 -20.85 7.51
CA GLU A 139 17.52 -20.96 6.16
C GLU A 139 16.66 -20.35 5.06
N TYR A 140 15.38 -20.04 5.35
CA TYR A 140 14.45 -19.44 4.40
C TYR A 140 14.15 -17.96 4.70
N TYR A 141 14.83 -17.32 5.64
CA TYR A 141 14.48 -15.94 6.05
C TYR A 141 14.66 -14.89 4.95
N ASP A 142 15.73 -15.02 4.17
CA ASP A 142 16.04 -14.14 3.03
C ASP A 142 15.32 -14.55 1.74
N GLU A 143 14.79 -15.77 1.66
CA GLU A 143 14.04 -16.21 0.49
C GLU A 143 12.72 -15.43 0.40
N GLY A 144 12.43 -14.84 -0.74
CA GLY A 144 11.21 -14.07 -0.93
C GLY A 144 10.14 -14.78 -1.74
N VAL A 145 8.91 -14.35 -1.51
CA VAL A 145 7.70 -14.85 -2.19
C VAL A 145 6.76 -13.70 -2.52
N ASP A 146 6.14 -13.75 -3.69
CA ASP A 146 5.16 -12.75 -4.17
C ASP A 146 3.76 -13.36 -4.32
N ARG A 147 3.63 -14.68 -4.18
CA ARG A 147 2.41 -15.44 -4.48
C ARG A 147 2.17 -16.58 -3.49
N ILE A 148 0.89 -16.78 -3.14
CA ILE A 148 0.40 -17.95 -2.40
C ILE A 148 -0.69 -18.61 -3.23
N ILE A 149 -0.55 -19.91 -3.51
CA ILE A 149 -1.54 -20.70 -4.26
C ILE A 149 -2.14 -21.78 -3.36
N LEU A 150 -3.48 -21.84 -3.36
CA LEU A 150 -4.27 -22.86 -2.68
C LEU A 150 -5.18 -23.57 -3.70
N ASN A 151 -4.90 -24.84 -3.97
CA ASN A 151 -5.75 -25.66 -4.84
C ASN A 151 -7.07 -26.04 -4.12
N SER A 152 -8.17 -26.15 -4.84
CA SER A 152 -9.49 -26.49 -4.27
C SER A 152 -9.56 -27.87 -3.59
N LYS A 153 -8.65 -28.80 -3.90
CA LYS A 153 -8.64 -30.12 -3.22
C LYS A 153 -8.00 -29.99 -1.85
N GLU A 154 -8.71 -30.35 -0.79
CA GLU A 154 -8.25 -30.21 0.61
C GLU A 154 -6.92 -30.91 0.91
N GLU A 155 -6.62 -32.02 0.22
CA GLU A 155 -5.38 -32.80 0.40
C GLU A 155 -4.14 -32.15 -0.25
N ASP A 156 -4.33 -31.17 -1.14
CA ASP A 156 -3.21 -30.52 -1.82
C ASP A 156 -2.52 -29.55 -0.84
N PRO A 157 -1.18 -29.39 -0.92
CA PRO A 157 -0.47 -28.43 -0.09
C PRO A 157 -0.81 -26.99 -0.49
N VAL A 158 -0.24 -26.03 0.24
CA VAL A 158 -0.17 -24.63 -0.18
C VAL A 158 1.20 -24.40 -0.80
N TYR A 159 1.24 -23.64 -1.88
CA TYR A 159 2.48 -23.29 -2.58
C TYR A 159 2.76 -21.80 -2.41
N LEU A 160 3.96 -21.47 -1.95
CA LEU A 160 4.48 -20.11 -1.94
C LEU A 160 5.45 -19.98 -3.10
N LEU A 161 5.27 -18.95 -3.91
CA LEU A 161 5.89 -18.82 -5.21
C LEU A 161 6.73 -17.53 -5.27
N ASN A 162 7.85 -17.63 -5.96
CA ASN A 162 8.70 -16.52 -6.35
C ASN A 162 8.69 -16.40 -7.88
N ASP A 163 8.15 -15.30 -8.41
CA ASP A 163 7.99 -15.02 -9.84
C ASP A 163 9.36 -14.77 -10.51
N GLU A 164 10.38 -14.29 -9.81
CA GLU A 164 11.71 -14.03 -10.39
C GLU A 164 12.54 -15.32 -10.52
N THR A 165 12.73 -16.02 -9.40
CA THR A 165 13.60 -17.21 -9.31
C THR A 165 12.90 -18.50 -9.76
N LYS A 166 11.57 -18.46 -9.92
CA LYS A 166 10.71 -19.62 -10.17
C LYS A 166 10.81 -20.70 -9.07
N GLN A 167 11.21 -20.31 -7.86
CA GLN A 167 11.16 -21.17 -6.68
C GLN A 167 9.72 -21.36 -6.21
N VAL A 168 9.44 -22.59 -5.79
CA VAL A 168 8.15 -23.04 -5.25
C VAL A 168 8.42 -23.71 -3.91
N PHE A 169 7.96 -23.06 -2.83
CA PHE A 169 8.00 -23.56 -1.47
C PHE A 169 6.69 -24.27 -1.18
N THR A 170 6.76 -25.52 -0.72
CA THR A 170 5.59 -26.33 -0.37
C THR A 170 5.40 -26.30 1.13
N VAL A 171 4.19 -25.98 1.57
CA VAL A 171 3.81 -25.99 3.00
C VAL A 171 2.54 -26.80 3.20
N ALA A 172 2.44 -27.47 4.35
CA ALA A 172 1.21 -28.16 4.74
C ALA A 172 0.06 -27.15 4.84
N ARG A 173 -1.10 -27.51 4.28
CA ARG A 173 -2.27 -26.64 4.33
C ARG A 173 -2.92 -26.69 5.72
N PRO A 174 -3.19 -25.54 6.36
CA PRO A 174 -3.99 -25.51 7.56
C PRO A 174 -5.47 -25.82 7.27
N ASP A 175 -6.10 -26.63 8.13
CA ASP A 175 -7.50 -27.06 7.96
C ASP A 175 -8.48 -25.88 7.84
N ASN A 176 -8.19 -24.75 8.50
CA ASN A 176 -9.10 -23.61 8.63
C ASN A 176 -8.75 -22.42 7.74
N LEU A 177 -8.07 -22.64 6.60
CA LEU A 177 -7.64 -21.56 5.70
C LEU A 177 -8.50 -21.45 4.43
N LEU A 178 -8.64 -22.54 3.67
CA LEU A 178 -9.24 -22.48 2.34
C LEU A 178 -10.74 -22.16 2.39
N GLN A 179 -11.51 -22.85 3.24
CA GLN A 179 -12.96 -22.67 3.29
C GLN A 179 -13.36 -21.23 3.68
N PRO A 180 -12.76 -20.59 4.70
CA PRO A 180 -13.03 -19.18 4.99
C PRO A 180 -12.72 -18.21 3.83
N LEU A 181 -11.64 -18.45 3.07
CA LEU A 181 -11.32 -17.64 1.89
C LEU A 181 -12.36 -17.82 0.76
N VAL A 182 -12.82 -19.06 0.57
CA VAL A 182 -13.92 -19.36 -0.38
C VAL A 182 -15.22 -18.68 0.07
N ASP A 183 -15.55 -18.74 1.37
CA ASP A 183 -16.74 -18.10 1.93
C ASP A 183 -16.68 -16.57 1.79
N LEU A 184 -15.49 -15.97 1.92
CA LEU A 184 -15.26 -14.55 1.70
C LEU A 184 -15.57 -14.14 0.25
N TYR A 185 -15.11 -14.93 -0.73
CA TYR A 185 -15.47 -14.74 -2.13
C TYR A 185 -16.97 -14.92 -2.38
N GLU A 186 -17.55 -16.04 -1.91
CA GLU A 186 -18.96 -16.35 -2.14
C GLU A 186 -19.90 -15.33 -1.49
N GLY A 187 -19.51 -14.74 -0.36
CA GLY A 187 -20.26 -13.71 0.35
C GLY A 187 -20.20 -12.31 -0.28
N GLN A 188 -19.19 -12.03 -1.10
CA GLN A 188 -18.92 -10.68 -1.64
C GLN A 188 -18.63 -10.67 -3.14
N LYS A 189 -19.29 -11.53 -3.94
CA LYS A 189 -19.00 -11.68 -5.39
C LYS A 189 -18.98 -10.38 -6.20
N GLU A 190 -19.78 -9.39 -5.81
CA GLU A 190 -19.86 -8.09 -6.49
C GLU A 190 -18.55 -7.28 -6.39
N ALA A 191 -17.72 -7.55 -5.39
CA ALA A 191 -16.40 -6.93 -5.20
C ALA A 191 -15.29 -7.60 -6.04
N TYR A 192 -15.63 -8.59 -6.86
CA TYR A 192 -14.68 -9.31 -7.71
C TYR A 192 -15.00 -9.08 -9.17
N MET A 193 -13.98 -8.67 -9.91
CA MET A 193 -14.06 -8.38 -11.34
C MET A 193 -13.66 -9.60 -12.17
N GLU A 194 -14.38 -9.87 -13.25
CA GLU A 194 -14.01 -10.93 -14.21
C GLU A 194 -12.80 -10.49 -15.04
N VAL A 195 -11.74 -11.28 -15.00
CA VAL A 195 -10.43 -11.00 -15.62
C VAL A 195 -9.99 -12.17 -16.51
N GLU A 196 -9.10 -11.87 -17.44
CA GLU A 196 -8.36 -12.86 -18.24
C GLU A 196 -6.87 -12.80 -17.90
N SER A 197 -6.20 -13.95 -17.96
CA SER A 197 -4.75 -14.00 -17.82
C SER A 197 -4.07 -13.52 -19.09
N TYR A 198 -3.03 -12.71 -18.90
CA TYR A 198 -2.16 -12.22 -19.94
C TYR A 198 -0.72 -12.60 -19.59
N GLN A 199 -0.08 -13.34 -20.49
CA GLN A 199 1.29 -13.77 -20.33
C GLN A 199 2.22 -12.81 -21.08
N SER A 200 3.13 -12.20 -20.34
CA SER A 200 4.24 -11.41 -20.90
C SER A 200 5.51 -12.26 -21.03
N GLU A 201 6.66 -11.64 -21.33
CA GLU A 201 7.94 -12.36 -21.38
C GLU A 201 8.30 -12.99 -20.03
N SER A 202 8.05 -12.29 -18.92
CA SER A 202 8.53 -12.68 -17.59
C SER A 202 7.44 -12.95 -16.56
N SER A 203 6.19 -12.54 -16.82
CA SER A 203 5.12 -12.57 -15.81
C SER A 203 3.74 -12.96 -16.35
N ILE A 204 2.86 -13.38 -15.44
CA ILE A 204 1.43 -13.56 -15.69
C ILE A 204 0.68 -12.44 -14.96
N SER A 205 -0.02 -11.63 -15.74
CA SER A 205 -0.89 -10.55 -15.27
C SER A 205 -2.36 -10.91 -15.47
N TYR A 206 -3.25 -10.24 -14.74
CA TYR A 206 -4.69 -10.41 -14.89
C TYR A 206 -5.32 -9.09 -15.29
N LEU A 207 -6.00 -9.07 -16.44
CA LEU A 207 -6.60 -7.87 -16.99
C LEU A 207 -8.12 -8.00 -17.08
N PRO A 208 -8.88 -6.92 -16.85
CA PRO A 208 -10.34 -6.92 -16.94
C PRO A 208 -10.83 -7.39 -18.30
N THR A 209 -11.88 -8.22 -18.30
CA THR A 209 -12.54 -8.67 -19.55
C THR A 209 -13.34 -7.55 -20.22
N GLU A 210 -13.86 -6.62 -19.44
CA GLU A 210 -14.69 -5.49 -19.87
C GLU A 210 -14.05 -4.17 -19.45
N ALA A 211 -14.52 -3.07 -20.03
CA ALA A 211 -14.13 -1.73 -19.58
C ALA A 211 -14.53 -1.51 -18.12
N ILE A 212 -13.66 -0.85 -17.37
CA ILE A 212 -13.84 -0.66 -15.92
C ILE A 212 -14.03 0.82 -15.62
N THR A 213 -14.83 1.15 -14.61
CA THR A 213 -15.06 2.53 -14.20
C THR A 213 -14.56 2.73 -12.77
N ILE A 214 -13.68 3.72 -12.60
CA ILE A 214 -13.06 4.06 -11.31
C ILE A 214 -13.23 5.55 -11.07
N GLU A 215 -13.55 5.90 -9.83
CA GLU A 215 -13.69 7.28 -9.40
C GLU A 215 -12.32 7.99 -9.40
N LYS A 216 -12.21 9.09 -10.14
CA LYS A 216 -11.14 10.07 -9.95
C LYS A 216 -11.36 10.79 -8.63
N LEU A 217 -10.34 10.82 -7.79
CA LEU A 217 -10.43 11.40 -6.46
C LEU A 217 -9.76 12.77 -6.41
N VAL A 218 -10.31 13.67 -5.59
CA VAL A 218 -9.74 14.99 -5.33
C VAL A 218 -9.51 15.14 -3.84
N TYR A 219 -8.29 15.52 -3.46
CA TYR A 219 -7.91 15.69 -2.06
C TYR A 219 -7.32 17.06 -1.78
N LEU A 220 -7.58 17.56 -0.57
CA LEU A 220 -6.72 18.57 0.06
C LEU A 220 -5.46 17.89 0.58
N VAL A 221 -4.30 18.46 0.21
CA VAL A 221 -3.01 18.01 0.73
C VAL A 221 -2.56 18.87 1.91
N GLU A 222 -1.94 18.20 2.88
CA GLU A 222 -1.16 18.86 3.92
C GLU A 222 0.32 18.75 3.58
N LYS A 223 1.04 19.86 3.84
CA LYS A 223 2.49 19.90 3.79
C LYS A 223 3.01 20.08 5.23
N PRO A 224 3.63 19.06 5.83
CA PRO A 224 4.33 19.20 7.09
C PRO A 224 5.38 20.31 7.02
N SER A 225 5.68 20.94 8.16
CA SER A 225 6.70 21.98 8.21
C SER A 225 8.08 21.37 7.93
N ASN A 226 9.00 22.14 7.34
CA ASN A 226 10.37 21.65 7.14
C ASN A 226 11.04 21.22 8.46
N SER A 227 10.70 21.91 9.57
CA SER A 227 11.18 21.55 10.91
C SER A 227 10.78 20.15 11.34
N TYR A 228 9.63 19.64 10.89
CA TYR A 228 9.20 18.26 11.19
C TYR A 228 10.22 17.25 10.66
N PHE A 229 10.69 17.43 9.42
CA PHE A 229 11.68 16.54 8.83
C PHE A 229 13.09 16.77 9.40
N ILE A 230 13.44 18.01 9.74
CA ILE A 230 14.71 18.31 10.43
C ILE A 230 14.78 17.56 11.77
N ASP A 231 13.72 17.66 12.59
CA ASP A 231 13.67 17.05 13.91
C ASP A 231 13.71 15.51 13.87
N LEU A 232 13.33 14.90 12.74
CA LEU A 232 13.34 13.45 12.53
C LEU A 232 14.65 12.92 11.94
N LEU A 233 15.29 13.69 11.05
CA LEU A 233 16.44 13.21 10.26
C LEU A 233 17.80 13.72 10.76
N PHE A 234 17.83 14.68 11.67
CA PHE A 234 19.06 15.21 12.25
C PHE A 234 19.12 14.93 13.76
N ASP A 235 20.19 14.25 14.20
CA ASP A 235 20.41 13.95 15.62
C ASP A 235 20.73 15.20 16.47
N ASP A 236 21.43 16.18 15.88
CA ASP A 236 21.78 17.46 16.51
C ASP A 236 21.65 18.60 15.50
N THR A 237 20.89 19.63 15.87
CA THR A 237 20.62 20.80 15.02
C THR A 237 21.49 22.02 15.37
N THR A 238 22.42 21.89 16.33
CA THR A 238 23.26 23.01 16.80
C THR A 238 24.13 23.63 15.71
N ASP A 239 24.71 22.79 14.84
CA ASP A 239 25.59 23.20 13.73
C ASP A 239 24.88 23.15 12.35
N LEU A 240 23.54 23.10 12.35
CA LEU A 240 22.75 22.98 11.12
C LEU A 240 22.86 24.27 10.28
N LYS A 241 23.25 24.11 9.02
CA LYS A 241 23.35 25.21 8.05
C LYS A 241 22.12 25.22 7.15
N ASP A 242 21.56 26.40 6.93
CA ASP A 242 20.56 26.63 5.88
C ASP A 242 21.29 26.99 4.57
N ASN A 243 21.24 26.07 3.61
CA ASN A 243 21.83 26.23 2.27
C ASN A 243 20.73 26.38 1.21
N GLY A 244 19.53 26.81 1.59
CA GLY A 244 18.39 26.94 0.70
C GLY A 244 18.65 27.86 -0.50
N SER A 245 17.91 27.61 -1.58
CA SER A 245 17.92 28.39 -2.81
C SER A 245 16.50 28.79 -3.21
N ASP A 246 16.31 29.42 -4.37
CA ASP A 246 14.97 29.71 -4.88
C ASP A 246 14.18 28.43 -5.21
N ALA A 247 14.86 27.39 -5.71
CA ALA A 247 14.26 26.12 -6.11
C ALA A 247 14.17 25.09 -4.97
N PHE A 248 15.12 25.13 -4.02
CA PHE A 248 15.23 24.11 -2.97
C PHE A 248 15.18 24.71 -1.57
N VAL A 249 14.56 23.98 -0.65
CA VAL A 249 14.86 24.07 0.78
C VAL A 249 16.04 23.13 1.02
N SER A 250 17.13 23.58 1.64
CA SER A 250 18.29 22.71 1.91
C SER A 250 18.87 22.99 3.28
N TYR A 251 19.12 21.92 4.04
CA TYR A 251 19.77 21.95 5.34
C TYR A 251 20.89 20.92 5.37
N SER A 252 22.02 21.25 6.00
CA SER A 252 23.11 20.29 6.14
C SER A 252 23.85 20.44 7.47
N ASP A 253 24.39 19.34 7.97
CA ASP A 253 25.40 19.32 9.03
C ASP A 253 26.78 18.95 8.46
N ASN A 254 27.65 18.28 9.22
CA ASN A 254 28.97 17.84 8.75
C ASN A 254 28.96 16.51 7.97
N ILE A 255 27.91 15.72 8.11
CA ILE A 255 27.80 14.35 7.55
C ILE A 255 26.48 14.10 6.82
N SER A 256 25.46 14.95 6.97
CA SER A 256 24.13 14.77 6.42
C SER A 256 23.66 16.02 5.66
N GLU A 257 22.87 15.80 4.62
CA GLU A 257 22.20 16.81 3.82
C GLU A 257 20.75 16.43 3.59
N LEU A 258 19.85 17.40 3.73
CA LEU A 258 18.44 17.31 3.39
C LEU A 258 18.13 18.38 2.35
N SER A 259 17.45 17.98 1.28
CA SER A 259 16.93 18.89 0.25
C SER A 259 15.46 18.60 0.00
N ILE A 260 14.64 19.64 -0.17
CA ILE A 260 13.25 19.52 -0.60
C ILE A 260 13.06 20.41 -1.82
N ASP A 261 12.66 19.81 -2.93
CA ASP A 261 12.25 20.54 -4.13
C ASP A 261 10.95 21.32 -3.82
N LYS A 262 10.95 22.62 -4.06
CA LYS A 262 9.80 23.47 -3.72
C LYS A 262 8.62 23.31 -4.69
N GLU A 263 8.88 22.88 -5.92
CA GLU A 263 7.88 22.66 -6.96
C GLU A 263 7.20 21.30 -6.75
N THR A 264 7.99 20.23 -6.64
CA THR A 264 7.46 18.86 -6.54
C THR A 264 7.16 18.47 -5.09
N GLY A 265 7.89 19.04 -4.12
CA GLY A 265 7.81 18.63 -2.72
C GLY A 265 8.53 17.32 -2.40
N GLN A 266 9.31 16.81 -3.35
CA GLN A 266 10.17 15.64 -3.14
C GLN A 266 11.28 16.00 -2.15
N LEU A 267 11.37 15.23 -1.07
CA LEU A 267 12.50 15.28 -0.15
C LEU A 267 13.54 14.26 -0.58
N SER A 268 14.80 14.68 -0.55
CA SER A 268 15.99 13.84 -0.63
C SER A 268 16.84 14.06 0.61
N TYR A 269 17.23 12.99 1.28
CA TYR A 269 18.15 13.03 2.41
C TYR A 269 19.30 12.09 2.14
N TYR A 270 20.49 12.53 2.51
CA TYR A 270 21.72 11.76 2.44
C TYR A 270 22.47 11.91 3.76
N ARG A 271 23.01 10.82 4.29
CA ARG A 271 23.90 10.79 5.44
C ARG A 271 25.08 9.87 5.15
N ASN A 272 26.27 10.43 5.31
CA ASN A 272 27.51 9.68 5.23
C ASN A 272 27.74 8.89 6.52
N ILE A 273 27.80 7.56 6.39
CA ILE A 273 28.12 6.63 7.48
C ILE A 273 29.41 5.91 7.11
N LEU A 274 30.35 5.88 8.05
CA LEU A 274 31.60 5.13 7.92
C LEU A 274 31.45 3.82 8.71
N ASP A 275 31.89 2.71 8.10
CA ASP A 275 31.97 1.39 8.72
C ASP A 275 30.62 0.81 9.19
N ALA A 276 29.71 0.54 8.24
CA ALA A 276 28.48 -0.19 8.51
C ALA A 276 28.71 -1.71 8.52
N GLU A 277 27.96 -2.42 9.38
CA GLU A 277 27.89 -3.88 9.36
C GLU A 277 27.08 -4.35 8.14
N GLU A 278 27.57 -5.36 7.44
CA GLU A 278 26.79 -6.07 6.41
C GLU A 278 25.67 -6.86 7.09
N LEU A 279 24.42 -6.55 6.73
CA LEU A 279 23.24 -7.25 7.22
C LEU A 279 22.60 -8.03 6.07
N PRO A 280 21.96 -9.18 6.34
CA PRO A 280 21.09 -9.85 5.39
C PRO A 280 19.90 -8.96 5.00
N ASP A 281 19.40 -9.18 3.80
CA ASP A 281 18.42 -8.34 3.12
C ASP A 281 17.14 -8.18 3.93
N TYR A 282 16.64 -9.28 4.52
CA TYR A 282 15.44 -9.22 5.37
C TYR A 282 15.60 -8.23 6.54
N ARG A 283 16.83 -8.07 7.09
CA ARG A 283 17.10 -7.11 8.17
C ARG A 283 17.19 -5.68 7.67
N LEU A 284 17.79 -5.45 6.50
CA LEU A 284 17.80 -4.12 5.86
C LEU A 284 16.37 -3.65 5.58
N ILE A 285 15.55 -4.54 5.02
CA ILE A 285 14.14 -4.27 4.75
C ILE A 285 13.37 -4.00 6.04
N ARG A 286 13.51 -4.86 7.05
CA ARG A 286 12.87 -4.67 8.37
C ARG A 286 13.28 -3.33 9.00
N ASP A 287 14.55 -2.98 8.99
CA ASP A 287 15.05 -1.76 9.62
C ASP A 287 14.58 -0.51 8.86
N SER A 288 14.54 -0.56 7.52
CA SER A 288 13.93 0.52 6.71
C SER A 288 12.44 0.74 7.00
N PHE A 289 11.69 -0.33 7.34
CA PHE A 289 10.30 -0.20 7.76
C PHE A 289 10.18 0.59 9.07
N HIS A 290 11.12 0.40 10.01
CA HIS A 290 11.15 1.16 11.25
C HIS A 290 11.39 2.65 11.00
N GLU A 291 12.25 2.99 10.04
CA GLU A 291 12.48 4.38 9.60
C GLU A 291 11.22 4.99 9.00
N ILE A 292 10.64 4.36 7.96
CA ILE A 292 9.50 4.96 7.24
C ILE A 292 8.27 5.09 8.10
N LYS A 293 8.05 4.17 9.04
CA LYS A 293 6.96 4.25 10.02
C LYS A 293 7.02 5.50 10.89
N MET A 294 8.23 6.01 11.18
CA MET A 294 8.39 7.25 11.96
C MET A 294 8.32 8.51 11.09
N LEU A 295 8.71 8.40 9.83
CA LEU A 295 8.84 9.51 8.89
C LEU A 295 7.54 9.84 8.12
N ASP A 296 6.78 8.82 7.71
CA ASP A 296 5.64 9.01 6.82
C ASP A 296 4.31 9.20 7.57
N ASN A 297 3.79 10.43 7.51
CA ASN A 297 2.46 10.78 8.02
C ASN A 297 1.30 10.34 7.10
N TRP A 298 1.57 9.55 6.07
CA TRP A 298 0.58 9.03 5.14
C TRP A 298 -0.45 8.12 5.81
N THR A 299 -1.68 8.61 5.98
CA THR A 299 -2.71 7.88 6.72
C THR A 299 -3.28 6.66 5.99
N ASN A 300 -3.26 6.63 4.65
CA ASN A 300 -3.74 5.49 3.87
C ASN A 300 -2.73 4.33 3.89
N PRO A 301 -3.06 3.16 3.32
CA PRO A 301 -2.09 2.07 3.18
C PRO A 301 -0.89 2.48 2.31
N PHE A 302 0.27 1.93 2.66
CA PHE A 302 1.40 1.77 1.76
C PHE A 302 1.91 0.34 1.94
N TYR A 303 2.42 -0.25 0.88
CA TYR A 303 2.93 -1.61 0.89
C TYR A 303 4.41 -1.62 0.54
N PHE A 304 5.11 -2.64 1.02
CA PHE A 304 6.44 -2.96 0.52
C PHE A 304 6.38 -3.20 -0.99
N TYR A 305 7.33 -2.63 -1.72
CA TYR A 305 7.34 -2.56 -3.18
C TYR A 305 8.71 -2.95 -3.75
N GLY A 306 9.38 -3.90 -3.09
CA GLY A 306 10.60 -4.52 -3.58
C GLY A 306 11.87 -4.04 -2.88
N PHE A 307 12.93 -4.82 -3.11
CA PHE A 307 14.29 -4.57 -2.66
C PHE A 307 15.24 -4.80 -3.83
N ASP A 308 16.18 -3.89 -4.05
CA ASP A 308 17.20 -4.02 -5.08
C ASP A 308 18.52 -4.47 -4.43
N GLU A 309 18.82 -5.77 -4.53
CA GLU A 309 20.05 -6.39 -3.98
C GLU A 309 21.34 -5.78 -4.53
N GLY A 310 21.31 -5.15 -5.70
CA GLY A 310 22.48 -4.51 -6.30
C GLY A 310 22.82 -3.17 -5.66
N THR A 311 21.84 -2.52 -5.04
CA THR A 311 21.95 -1.15 -4.52
C THR A 311 21.50 -0.98 -3.07
N ASP A 312 21.04 -2.04 -2.41
CA ASP A 312 20.45 -2.05 -1.07
C ASP A 312 19.28 -1.05 -0.90
N ASN A 313 18.58 -0.75 -2.00
CA ASN A 313 17.43 0.14 -1.97
C ASN A 313 16.15 -0.63 -1.65
N VAL A 314 15.45 -0.17 -0.63
CA VAL A 314 14.12 -0.64 -0.24
C VAL A 314 13.07 0.33 -0.76
N TYR A 315 12.03 -0.22 -1.39
CA TYR A 315 10.95 0.56 -1.98
C TYR A 315 9.63 0.33 -1.25
N TYR A 316 8.87 1.41 -1.04
CA TYR A 316 7.50 1.37 -0.54
C TYR A 316 6.60 2.18 -1.46
N ARG A 317 5.40 1.69 -1.72
CA ARG A 317 4.43 2.39 -2.58
C ARG A 317 3.14 2.70 -1.84
N ARG A 318 2.68 3.95 -1.94
CA ARG A 318 1.42 4.44 -1.37
C ARG A 318 0.22 4.00 -2.20
N TYR A 319 -0.87 3.68 -1.51
CA TYR A 319 -2.11 3.19 -2.11
C TYR A 319 -3.32 4.01 -1.64
N VAL A 320 -4.32 4.10 -2.51
CA VAL A 320 -5.65 4.66 -2.20
C VAL A 320 -6.70 3.74 -2.82
N ASN A 321 -7.73 3.37 -2.05
CA ASN A 321 -8.82 2.49 -2.48
C ASN A 321 -8.34 1.18 -3.15
N GLY A 322 -7.23 0.59 -2.69
CA GLY A 322 -6.67 -0.65 -3.26
C GLY A 322 -5.80 -0.46 -4.51
N TYR A 323 -5.61 0.77 -4.98
CA TYR A 323 -4.81 1.09 -6.15
C TYR A 323 -3.48 1.77 -5.79
N PRO A 324 -2.35 1.36 -6.39
CA PRO A 324 -1.07 2.07 -6.25
C PRO A 324 -1.13 3.47 -6.84
N ILE A 325 -0.41 4.40 -6.23
CA ILE A 325 -0.16 5.72 -6.80
C ILE A 325 1.12 5.66 -7.63
N PHE A 326 1.08 6.25 -8.82
CA PHE A 326 2.20 6.48 -9.73
C PHE A 326 2.21 7.97 -10.14
N GLY A 327 3.21 8.37 -10.92
CA GLY A 327 3.26 9.70 -11.55
C GLY A 327 4.54 9.89 -12.35
N GLU A 328 4.60 10.95 -13.16
CA GLU A 328 5.84 11.33 -13.87
C GLU A 328 6.97 11.67 -12.89
N VAL A 329 6.62 12.40 -11.83
CA VAL A 329 7.35 12.34 -10.56
C VAL A 329 6.63 11.29 -9.74
N ASP A 330 7.33 10.20 -9.36
CA ASP A 330 6.70 9.06 -8.69
C ASP A 330 6.38 9.37 -7.23
N TYR A 331 5.34 10.19 -7.04
CA TYR A 331 4.84 10.66 -5.75
C TYR A 331 4.29 9.55 -4.85
N GLY A 332 4.01 8.39 -5.44
CA GLY A 332 3.59 7.21 -4.70
C GLY A 332 4.77 6.41 -4.15
N LEU A 333 5.98 6.61 -4.67
CA LEU A 333 7.16 5.81 -4.32
C LEU A 333 8.03 6.49 -3.27
N THR A 334 8.37 5.70 -2.25
CA THR A 334 9.41 6.01 -1.27
C THR A 334 10.58 5.07 -1.52
N GLN A 335 11.78 5.61 -1.62
CA GLN A 335 13.03 4.86 -1.70
C GLN A 335 13.84 5.11 -0.43
N ILE A 336 14.39 4.03 0.14
CA ILE A 336 15.21 4.05 1.35
C ILE A 336 16.45 3.19 1.12
N HIS A 337 17.63 3.75 1.36
CA HIS A 337 18.86 2.98 1.43
C HIS A 337 19.29 2.87 2.89
N MET A 338 19.59 1.63 3.31
CA MET A 338 20.09 1.31 4.64
C MET A 338 21.54 0.86 4.55
N SER A 339 22.40 1.41 5.39
CA SER A 339 23.76 0.89 5.58
C SER A 339 23.87 0.34 7.00
N GLY A 340 23.88 -0.98 7.11
CA GLY A 340 23.58 -1.66 8.37
C GLY A 340 22.17 -1.29 8.86
N SER A 341 22.03 -1.00 10.16
CA SER A 341 20.73 -0.57 10.73
C SER A 341 20.51 0.95 10.68
N SER A 342 21.22 1.68 9.82
CA SER A 342 21.14 3.15 9.76
C SER A 342 20.68 3.64 8.38
N LEU A 343 19.75 4.59 8.39
CA LEU A 343 19.32 5.31 7.21
C LEU A 343 20.47 6.14 6.62
N THR A 344 20.82 5.90 5.35
CA THR A 344 21.81 6.72 4.63
C THR A 344 21.19 7.52 3.50
N GLU A 345 20.21 6.97 2.77
CA GLU A 345 19.52 7.70 1.72
C GLU A 345 18.01 7.54 1.87
N LEU A 346 17.28 8.64 1.64
CA LEU A 346 15.82 8.65 1.66
C LEU A 346 15.32 9.57 0.56
N GLN A 347 14.36 9.09 -0.21
CA GLN A 347 13.62 9.89 -1.17
C GLN A 347 12.13 9.61 -1.04
N PHE A 348 11.32 10.65 -0.76
CA PHE A 348 9.86 10.51 -0.69
C PHE A 348 9.12 11.85 -0.85
N LEU A 349 7.82 11.79 -1.11
CA LEU A 349 6.95 12.96 -1.17
C LEU A 349 6.56 13.44 0.22
N THR A 350 6.88 14.71 0.54
CA THR A 350 6.56 15.32 1.84
C THR A 350 5.07 15.60 2.05
N GLN A 351 4.33 15.84 0.96
CA GLN A 351 2.89 16.07 1.02
C GLN A 351 2.12 14.77 1.24
N VAL A 352 1.04 14.88 2.00
CA VAL A 352 0.11 13.79 2.27
C VAL A 352 -1.32 14.23 1.93
N ILE A 353 -2.12 13.33 1.37
CA ILE A 353 -3.56 13.59 1.23
C ILE A 353 -4.23 13.50 2.59
N GLN A 354 -5.21 14.37 2.85
CA GLN A 354 -5.94 14.34 4.11
C GLN A 354 -7.45 14.31 3.93
N THR A 355 -8.01 15.35 3.32
CA THR A 355 -9.46 15.50 3.25
C THR A 355 -9.92 15.22 1.83
N PRO A 356 -10.69 14.15 1.58
CA PRO A 356 -11.32 13.92 0.29
C PRO A 356 -12.39 14.99 0.02
N LEU A 357 -12.45 15.48 -1.21
CA LEU A 357 -13.48 16.37 -1.71
C LEU A 357 -14.45 15.55 -2.57
N THR A 358 -15.36 14.85 -1.91
CA THR A 358 -16.26 13.86 -2.52
C THR A 358 -17.28 14.47 -3.49
N ASP A 359 -17.48 15.79 -3.46
CA ASP A 359 -18.34 16.51 -4.41
C ASP A 359 -17.64 16.88 -5.72
N ARG A 360 -16.34 16.59 -5.83
CA ARG A 360 -15.50 16.87 -7.01
C ARG A 360 -14.98 15.61 -7.71
N GLY A 361 -15.37 14.44 -7.22
CA GLY A 361 -15.04 13.17 -7.87
C GLY A 361 -15.77 13.03 -9.21
N GLU A 362 -15.11 12.39 -10.16
CA GLU A 362 -15.67 12.09 -11.48
C GLU A 362 -15.31 10.67 -11.87
N ASP A 363 -16.26 9.92 -12.41
CA ASP A 363 -16.00 8.57 -12.88
C ASP A 363 -15.17 8.59 -14.17
N VAL A 364 -14.11 7.79 -14.20
CA VAL A 364 -13.26 7.59 -15.38
C VAL A 364 -13.38 6.14 -15.82
N THR A 365 -13.77 5.95 -17.08
CA THR A 365 -13.84 4.62 -17.70
C THR A 365 -12.51 4.32 -18.40
N LEU A 366 -11.92 3.18 -18.08
CA LEU A 366 -10.66 2.68 -18.63
C LEU A 366 -10.91 1.47 -19.53
N LEU A 367 -10.00 1.30 -20.49
CA LEU A 367 -10.05 0.22 -21.48
C LEU A 367 -10.12 -1.16 -20.82
N SER A 368 -10.80 -2.10 -21.49
CA SER A 368 -10.67 -3.52 -21.18
C SER A 368 -9.23 -3.98 -21.39
N GLY A 369 -8.85 -5.12 -20.80
CA GLY A 369 -7.52 -5.71 -21.00
C GLY A 369 -7.22 -5.98 -22.47
N LYS A 370 -8.20 -6.45 -23.23
CA LYS A 370 -8.04 -6.71 -24.67
C LYS A 370 -7.79 -5.42 -25.46
N ASP A 371 -8.55 -4.37 -25.18
CA ASP A 371 -8.42 -3.09 -25.89
C ASP A 371 -7.13 -2.36 -25.50
N LEU A 372 -6.73 -2.47 -24.22
CA LEU A 372 -5.43 -1.99 -23.73
C LEU A 372 -4.27 -2.63 -24.51
N LEU A 373 -4.27 -3.97 -24.63
CA LEU A 373 -3.23 -4.69 -25.36
C LEU A 373 -3.24 -4.34 -26.86
N ALA A 374 -4.41 -4.19 -27.46
CA ALA A 374 -4.53 -3.76 -28.85
C ALA A 374 -4.00 -2.33 -29.07
N ALA A 375 -4.21 -1.42 -28.10
CA ALA A 375 -3.68 -0.07 -28.15
C ALA A 375 -2.14 -0.05 -28.04
N LEU A 376 -1.56 -0.88 -27.17
CA LEU A 376 -0.11 -1.04 -27.05
C LEU A 376 0.52 -1.61 -28.33
N ASP A 377 -0.07 -2.65 -28.91
CA ASP A 377 0.38 -3.25 -30.18
C ASP A 377 0.32 -2.23 -31.33
N ALA A 378 -0.78 -1.46 -31.43
CA ALA A 378 -0.91 -0.38 -32.40
C ALA A 378 0.11 0.75 -32.20
N GLY A 379 0.53 0.99 -30.94
CA GLY A 379 1.61 1.90 -30.56
C GLY A 379 3.01 1.37 -30.88
N GLY A 380 3.14 0.11 -31.30
CA GLY A 380 4.40 -0.55 -31.63
C GLY A 380 5.09 -1.25 -30.45
N TYR A 381 4.38 -1.47 -29.35
CA TYR A 381 4.87 -2.21 -28.18
C TYR A 381 4.35 -3.63 -28.21
N SER A 382 5.25 -4.59 -28.41
CA SER A 382 4.90 -6.00 -28.43
C SER A 382 4.70 -6.57 -27.03
N SER A 383 4.00 -7.70 -26.92
CA SER A 383 3.77 -8.37 -25.65
C SER A 383 5.04 -8.82 -24.92
N GLN A 384 6.14 -8.99 -25.67
CA GLN A 384 7.43 -9.40 -25.13
C GLN A 384 8.19 -8.24 -24.47
N GLU A 385 7.91 -6.99 -24.85
CA GLU A 385 8.57 -5.82 -24.26
C GLU A 385 7.89 -5.36 -22.96
N ILE A 386 6.66 -5.81 -22.73
CA ILE A 386 5.87 -5.44 -21.56
C ILE A 386 6.30 -6.32 -20.38
N GLN A 387 6.82 -5.69 -19.32
CA GLN A 387 7.22 -6.40 -18.11
C GLN A 387 6.01 -6.58 -17.18
N MET A 388 5.30 -5.48 -16.91
CA MET A 388 4.15 -5.44 -16.03
C MET A 388 3.09 -4.44 -16.50
N ILE A 389 1.84 -4.73 -16.16
CA ILE A 389 0.70 -3.82 -16.34
C ILE A 389 0.02 -3.68 -14.98
N ALA A 390 -0.19 -2.44 -14.57
CA ALA A 390 -0.88 -2.11 -13.32
C ALA A 390 -1.93 -1.04 -13.56
N LEU A 391 -3.03 -1.19 -12.85
CA LEU A 391 -4.04 -0.15 -12.72
C LEU A 391 -3.71 0.66 -11.47
N GLY A 392 -3.62 1.99 -11.61
CA GLY A 392 -3.21 2.86 -10.51
C GLY A 392 -3.73 4.29 -10.66
N TYR A 393 -3.39 5.14 -9.70
CA TYR A 393 -3.70 6.56 -9.75
C TYR A 393 -2.49 7.38 -10.19
N ASP A 394 -2.67 8.25 -11.16
CA ASP A 394 -1.75 9.33 -11.50
C ASP A 394 -1.94 10.50 -10.54
N TRP A 395 -0.91 10.80 -9.75
CA TRP A 395 -0.92 11.94 -8.83
C TRP A 395 -0.53 13.23 -9.56
N THR A 396 -1.46 14.18 -9.60
CA THR A 396 -1.21 15.50 -10.22
C THR A 396 -1.72 16.63 -9.34
N PHE A 397 -0.95 17.71 -9.21
CA PHE A 397 -1.44 18.93 -8.57
C PHE A 397 -2.49 19.61 -9.45
N SER A 398 -3.55 20.13 -8.82
CA SER A 398 -4.59 20.87 -9.54
C SER A 398 -4.06 22.21 -10.03
N GLU A 399 -4.43 22.59 -11.26
CA GLU A 399 -4.15 23.93 -11.82
C GLU A 399 -4.76 25.06 -10.98
N GLU A 400 -5.83 24.76 -10.22
CA GLU A 400 -6.48 25.73 -9.34
C GLU A 400 -5.63 26.08 -8.11
N SER A 401 -4.92 25.10 -7.55
CA SER A 401 -4.15 25.25 -6.33
C SER A 401 -3.23 24.06 -6.11
N ASN A 402 -1.98 24.33 -5.73
CA ASN A 402 -1.02 23.33 -5.24
C ASN A 402 -1.40 22.69 -3.89
N ARG A 403 -2.51 23.11 -3.28
CA ARG A 403 -3.11 22.48 -2.10
C ARG A 403 -4.15 21.43 -2.46
N LEU A 404 -4.46 21.28 -3.74
CA LEU A 404 -5.38 20.30 -4.27
C LEU A 404 -4.62 19.33 -5.16
N VAL A 405 -4.90 18.04 -4.99
CA VAL A 405 -4.35 16.96 -5.81
C VAL A 405 -5.49 16.17 -6.42
N ASN A 406 -5.33 15.83 -7.70
CA ASN A 406 -6.16 14.88 -8.41
C ASN A 406 -5.44 13.53 -8.44
N LEU A 407 -6.14 12.48 -8.07
CA LEU A 407 -5.75 11.09 -8.29
C LEU A 407 -6.60 10.58 -9.44
N THR A 408 -6.02 10.55 -10.64
CA THR A 408 -6.74 10.14 -11.86
C THR A 408 -6.39 8.69 -12.18
N PRO A 409 -7.37 7.77 -12.23
CA PRO A 409 -7.07 6.36 -12.50
C PRO A 409 -6.58 6.23 -13.95
N LYS A 410 -5.53 5.42 -14.15
CA LYS A 410 -4.91 5.15 -15.45
C LYS A 410 -4.32 3.74 -15.50
N TRP A 411 -4.15 3.20 -16.70
CA TRP A 411 -3.27 2.07 -16.96
C TRP A 411 -1.80 2.51 -16.96
N PHE A 412 -1.00 1.88 -16.12
CA PHE A 412 0.45 2.01 -16.06
C PHE A 412 1.09 0.75 -16.63
N ILE A 413 2.12 0.94 -17.45
CA ILE A 413 2.84 -0.12 -18.14
C ILE A 413 4.33 0.06 -17.88
N GLN A 414 4.96 -1.01 -17.41
CA GLN A 414 6.40 -1.08 -17.21
C GLN A 414 7.07 -1.68 -18.44
N ILE A 415 7.98 -0.91 -19.05
CA ILE A 415 8.81 -1.31 -20.20
C ILE A 415 10.22 -0.81 -19.91
N ASP A 416 11.24 -1.65 -20.11
CA ASP A 416 12.64 -1.36 -19.81
C ASP A 416 12.87 -0.83 -18.37
N GLY A 417 12.12 -1.35 -17.40
CA GLY A 417 12.17 -0.96 -15.99
C GLY A 417 11.46 0.35 -15.67
N ALA A 418 10.96 1.10 -16.66
CA ALA A 418 10.31 2.38 -16.45
C ALA A 418 8.78 2.27 -16.48
N TRP A 419 8.14 2.71 -15.39
CA TRP A 419 6.69 2.86 -15.32
C TRP A 419 6.24 4.15 -16.02
N LYS A 420 5.28 4.03 -16.95
CA LYS A 420 4.57 5.18 -17.53
C LYS A 420 3.11 4.84 -17.76
N ALA A 421 2.27 5.87 -17.77
CA ALA A 421 0.88 5.71 -18.14
C ALA A 421 0.73 5.39 -19.64
N LEU A 422 -0.37 4.73 -20.02
CA LEU A 422 -0.64 4.35 -21.41
C LEU A 422 -0.54 5.54 -22.38
N ASP A 423 -1.14 6.67 -22.02
CA ASP A 423 -1.13 7.91 -22.80
C ASP A 423 0.30 8.41 -23.11
N GLN A 424 1.24 8.22 -22.18
CA GLN A 424 2.64 8.56 -22.36
C GLN A 424 3.39 7.61 -23.30
N TRP A 425 2.96 6.35 -23.39
CA TRP A 425 3.54 5.37 -24.34
C TRP A 425 3.06 5.60 -25.77
N ILE A 426 1.75 5.78 -25.96
CA ILE A 426 1.15 5.79 -27.32
C ILE A 426 0.75 7.19 -27.81
N GLY A 427 0.90 8.24 -26.99
CA GLY A 427 0.64 9.63 -27.37
C GLY A 427 -0.84 9.99 -27.58
N GLY A 428 -1.77 9.18 -27.05
CA GLY A 428 -3.23 9.36 -27.13
C GLY A 428 -3.89 9.60 -25.77
N THR A 429 -5.16 10.01 -25.73
CA THR A 429 -5.93 10.12 -24.46
C THR A 429 -6.69 8.82 -24.20
N GLU A 430 -6.61 8.31 -22.97
CA GLU A 430 -7.12 6.99 -22.55
C GLU A 430 -8.65 6.82 -22.62
N THR A 431 -9.41 7.89 -22.85
CA THR A 431 -10.88 7.93 -22.76
C THR A 431 -11.64 7.44 -23.99
N GLU A 432 -11.01 6.86 -25.01
CA GLU A 432 -11.72 6.33 -26.19
C GLU A 432 -12.20 4.88 -25.97
N ALA A 433 -13.04 4.67 -24.95
CA ALA A 433 -14.00 3.57 -25.04
C ALA A 433 -15.05 4.01 -26.06
N ASP A 434 -14.84 3.62 -27.32
CA ASP A 434 -15.70 3.96 -28.45
C ASP A 434 -17.12 3.41 -28.17
N ASP A 435 -18.07 4.30 -27.85
CA ASP A 435 -19.51 4.02 -27.87
C ASP A 435 -19.95 3.82 -29.32
N SER A 436 -19.54 2.70 -29.91
CA SER A 436 -20.07 2.21 -31.17
C SER A 436 -21.14 1.14 -30.89
N GLY A 437 -22.09 1.48 -30.02
CA GLY A 437 -23.39 0.85 -29.98
C GLY A 437 -24.32 1.41 -31.07
N LEU A 438 -24.24 0.88 -32.30
CA LEU A 438 -25.36 0.55 -33.20
C LEU A 438 -24.93 -0.01 -34.57
#